data_AF-A0A845DZC1-F1
#
_entry.id   AF-A0A845DZC1-F1
#
_cell.length_a   1.000
_cell.length_b   1.000
_cell.length_c   1.000
_cell.angle_alpha   90.00
_cell.angle_beta   90.00
_cell.angle_gamma   90.00
#
_symmetry.space_group_name_H-M   'P 1'
#
loop_
_entity.id
_entity.type
_entity.pdbx_description
1 polymer ?
#
loop_
_entity_poly.entity_id
_entity_poly.type
_entity_poly.pdbx_seq_one_letter_code
_entity_poly.pdbx_strand_id
1 'polypeptide(L)'
;MKKWLIALGLTSALVTAGCSGDTDESSDSEGQNEETTETEEDNSQDLKKSLMDAQMELTDTFKPHQQKISTYQAAISAEDPDAEAITSAGEEAKTAAGEAAAAASDYTVETELPDETKTKIQEAMPSLQAYYEEVEKALDENIEEADFSTADEKAEEFNEQFGQILTDAGFPAAPDLIGEMS
;
A
#
# COMPACT_ATOMS: atom_id res chain seq x y z
N MET A 1 42.81 -4.31 6.51
CA MET A 1 43.47 -5.30 5.64
C MET A 1 42.53 -5.68 4.51
N LYS A 2 43.10 -6.00 3.34
CA LYS A 2 42.43 -6.18 2.07
C LYS A 2 41.68 -7.52 1.97
N LYS A 3 40.52 -7.43 1.31
CA LYS A 3 39.94 -8.37 0.35
C LYS A 3 39.60 -9.77 0.84
N TRP A 4 38.30 -10.07 0.88
CA TRP A 4 37.83 -11.42 0.62
C TRP A 4 36.91 -11.42 -0.60
N LEU A 5 37.13 -12.43 -1.44
CA LEU A 5 36.66 -12.54 -2.81
C LEU A 5 35.32 -13.27 -2.85
N ILE A 6 34.45 -12.77 -3.72
CA ILE A 6 33.17 -13.34 -4.13
C ILE A 6 33.44 -14.67 -4.87
N ALA A 7 32.79 -15.74 -4.42
CA ALA A 7 32.72 -17.02 -5.12
C ALA A 7 31.29 -17.23 -5.63
N LEU A 8 31.13 -17.08 -6.95
CA LEU A 8 29.96 -17.43 -7.73
C LEU A 8 29.79 -18.96 -7.76
N GLY A 9 28.72 -19.46 -7.15
CA GLY A 9 28.25 -20.84 -7.28
C GLY A 9 27.16 -20.93 -8.34
N LEU A 10 27.50 -21.49 -9.49
CA LEU A 10 26.61 -21.72 -10.64
C LEU A 10 26.34 -23.23 -10.76
N THR A 11 25.11 -23.67 -10.49
CA THR A 11 24.62 -25.05 -10.71
C THR A 11 23.12 -24.95 -10.98
N SER A 12 22.67 -24.94 -12.24
CA SER A 12 22.34 -26.09 -13.12
C SER A 12 21.01 -26.79 -12.81
N ALA A 13 20.02 -26.43 -13.65
CA ALA A 13 18.88 -27.17 -14.25
C ALA A 13 18.41 -28.54 -13.73
N LEU A 14 17.08 -28.68 -13.62
CA LEU A 14 16.18 -29.84 -13.85
C LEU A 14 14.78 -29.23 -14.17
N VAL A 15 14.21 -29.23 -15.38
CA VAL A 15 13.62 -30.29 -16.25
C VAL A 15 12.32 -30.91 -15.72
N THR A 16 11.21 -30.42 -16.29
CA THR A 16 9.92 -31.05 -16.70
C THR A 16 9.03 -31.84 -15.73
N ALA A 17 7.79 -31.37 -15.60
CA ALA A 17 6.53 -32.10 -15.86
C ALA A 17 5.49 -31.02 -16.26
N GLY A 18 4.72 -31.07 -17.34
CA GLY A 18 4.14 -32.23 -18.02
C GLY A 18 2.72 -32.45 -17.52
N CYS A 19 1.76 -31.61 -17.90
CA CYS A 19 0.33 -31.91 -17.75
C CYS A 19 -0.38 -31.56 -19.06
N SER A 20 -0.39 -32.52 -19.99
CA SER A 20 -1.45 -32.65 -20.98
C SER A 20 -2.41 -33.68 -20.41
N GLY A 21 -3.69 -33.32 -20.33
CA GLY A 21 -4.75 -34.18 -19.80
C GLY A 21 -6.09 -33.50 -19.96
N ASP A 22 -6.51 -33.35 -21.21
CA ASP A 22 -7.89 -33.11 -21.62
C ASP A 22 -8.69 -34.43 -21.51
N THR A 23 -10.02 -34.31 -21.40
CA THR A 23 -11.08 -35.29 -21.73
C THR A 23 -11.92 -35.85 -20.57
N ASP A 24 -13.20 -35.49 -20.67
CA ASP A 24 -14.45 -36.00 -20.10
C ASP A 24 -14.54 -37.52 -19.84
N GLU A 25 -15.35 -37.92 -18.85
CA GLU A 25 -16.69 -38.50 -19.07
C GLU A 25 -17.29 -39.10 -17.77
N SER A 26 -18.56 -38.74 -17.55
CA SER A 26 -19.63 -39.29 -16.71
C SER A 26 -19.39 -40.49 -15.78
N SER A 27 -19.94 -40.41 -14.57
CA SER A 27 -21.02 -41.32 -14.16
C SER A 27 -21.73 -40.90 -12.87
N ASP A 28 -23.05 -40.84 -12.99
CA ASP A 28 -24.11 -40.74 -12.00
C ASP A 28 -23.91 -41.67 -10.79
N SER A 29 -24.07 -41.17 -9.56
CA SER A 29 -24.46 -42.00 -8.42
C SER A 29 -25.10 -41.16 -7.31
N GLU A 30 -26.32 -41.55 -6.97
CA GLU A 30 -27.23 -40.95 -6.01
C GLU A 30 -26.68 -40.90 -4.57
N GLY A 31 -26.94 -39.77 -3.90
CA GLY A 31 -27.35 -39.70 -2.50
C GLY A 31 -26.30 -39.94 -1.43
N GLN A 32 -25.68 -38.86 -0.95
CA GLN A 32 -25.34 -38.75 0.47
C GLN A 32 -25.29 -37.30 0.94
N ASN A 33 -25.99 -37.06 2.04
CA ASN A 33 -25.97 -35.92 2.93
C ASN A 33 -24.57 -35.30 3.08
N GLU A 34 -24.26 -34.23 2.35
CA GLU A 34 -23.15 -33.34 2.66
C GLU A 34 -23.70 -32.14 3.41
N GLU A 35 -23.59 -32.27 4.73
CA GLU A 35 -23.45 -31.16 5.65
C GLU A 35 -22.51 -30.13 5.03
N THR A 36 -23.08 -29.00 4.66
CA THR A 36 -22.43 -27.84 4.07
C THR A 36 -21.13 -27.55 4.81
N THR A 37 -20.01 -27.96 4.22
CA THR A 37 -18.67 -27.55 4.64
C THR A 37 -18.38 -26.19 4.00
N GLU A 38 -19.26 -25.20 4.23
CA GLU A 38 -18.98 -23.79 4.00
C GLU A 38 -18.57 -23.23 5.35
N THR A 39 -17.29 -23.15 5.70
CA THR A 39 -16.96 -22.37 6.91
C THR A 39 -15.57 -21.74 6.98
N GLU A 40 -14.55 -22.17 6.22
CA GLU A 40 -13.20 -21.56 6.36
C GLU A 40 -12.64 -20.92 5.09
N GLU A 41 -12.77 -21.54 3.90
CA GLU A 41 -12.26 -20.94 2.65
C GLU A 41 -13.08 -19.73 2.17
N ASP A 42 -14.42 -19.78 2.32
CA ASP A 42 -15.31 -18.70 1.85
C ASP A 42 -15.12 -17.42 2.67
N ASN A 43 -15.00 -17.55 4.00
CA ASN A 43 -14.71 -16.44 4.92
C ASN A 43 -13.35 -15.77 4.63
N SER A 44 -12.35 -16.55 4.19
CA SER A 44 -11.02 -16.03 3.83
C SER A 44 -11.08 -15.18 2.57
N GLN A 45 -11.83 -15.63 1.56
CA GLN A 45 -11.93 -14.94 0.29
C GLN A 45 -12.76 -13.64 0.42
N ASP A 46 -13.83 -13.69 1.20
CA ASP A 46 -14.67 -12.52 1.50
C ASP A 46 -13.90 -11.45 2.28
N LEU A 47 -13.12 -11.84 3.29
CA LEU A 47 -12.25 -10.91 4.02
C LEU A 47 -11.24 -10.23 3.08
N LYS A 48 -10.60 -10.99 2.19
CA LYS A 48 -9.66 -10.43 1.22
C LYS A 48 -10.33 -9.43 0.29
N LYS A 49 -11.54 -9.73 -0.18
CA LYS A 49 -12.31 -8.82 -1.02
C LYS A 49 -12.63 -7.53 -0.27
N SER A 50 -13.18 -7.61 0.93
CA SER A 50 -13.48 -6.42 1.75
C SER A 50 -12.23 -5.61 2.08
N LEU A 51 -11.08 -6.26 2.30
CA LEU A 51 -9.81 -5.56 2.54
C LEU A 51 -9.30 -4.82 1.30
N MET A 52 -9.47 -5.42 0.12
CA MET A 52 -9.15 -4.75 -1.15
C MET A 52 -10.08 -3.56 -1.39
N ASP A 53 -11.37 -3.70 -1.05
CA ASP A 53 -12.32 -2.59 -1.11
C ASP A 53 -11.92 -1.46 -0.14
N ALA A 54 -11.47 -1.79 1.07
CA ALA A 54 -10.97 -0.83 2.05
C ALA A 54 -9.68 -0.13 1.57
N GLN A 55 -8.76 -0.88 0.97
CA GLN A 55 -7.54 -0.33 0.38
C GLN A 55 -7.87 0.65 -0.75
N MET A 56 -8.83 0.31 -1.62
CA MET A 56 -9.28 1.21 -2.69
C MET A 56 -9.93 2.47 -2.13
N GLU A 57 -10.80 2.34 -1.12
CA GLU A 57 -11.42 3.49 -0.44
C GLU A 57 -10.38 4.43 0.16
N LEU A 58 -9.38 3.88 0.86
CA LEU A 58 -8.27 4.65 1.42
C LEU A 58 -7.47 5.33 0.30
N THR A 59 -7.10 4.58 -0.74
CA THR A 59 -6.35 5.10 -1.90
C THR A 59 -7.13 6.23 -2.58
N ASP A 60 -8.41 6.05 -2.86
CA ASP A 60 -9.26 7.05 -3.51
C ASP A 60 -9.43 8.31 -2.66
N THR A 61 -9.46 8.16 -1.33
CA THR A 61 -9.55 9.29 -0.39
C THR A 61 -8.31 10.16 -0.43
N PHE A 62 -7.12 9.56 -0.40
CA PHE A 62 -5.86 10.29 -0.20
C PHE A 62 -5.10 10.59 -1.50
N LYS A 63 -5.35 9.84 -2.58
CA LYS A 63 -4.70 10.03 -3.89
C LYS A 63 -4.76 11.45 -4.44
N PRO A 64 -5.88 12.20 -4.38
CA PRO A 64 -5.91 13.57 -4.87
C PRO A 64 -4.91 14.49 -4.15
N HIS A 65 -4.69 14.26 -2.86
CA HIS A 65 -3.73 15.01 -2.05
C HIS A 65 -2.29 14.55 -2.36
N GLN A 66 -2.06 13.23 -2.38
CA GLN A 66 -0.75 12.66 -2.66
C GLN A 66 -0.22 13.08 -4.04
N GLN A 67 -1.09 13.13 -5.07
CA GLN A 67 -0.70 13.58 -6.40
C GLN A 67 -0.14 15.02 -6.42
N LYS A 68 -0.57 15.90 -5.51
CA LYS A 68 -0.01 17.25 -5.38
C LYS A 68 1.40 17.22 -4.82
N ILE A 69 1.64 16.36 -3.83
CA ILE A 69 2.96 16.11 -3.26
C ILE A 69 3.89 15.52 -4.33
N SER A 70 3.43 14.50 -5.08
CA SER A 70 4.18 13.93 -6.21
C SER A 70 4.50 14.96 -7.29
N THR A 71 3.57 15.88 -7.57
CA THR A 71 3.77 16.96 -8.55
C THR A 71 4.91 17.89 -8.11
N TYR A 72 4.95 18.25 -6.83
CA TYR A 72 6.07 19.01 -6.26
C TYR A 72 7.39 18.22 -6.35
N GLN A 73 7.40 16.95 -5.94
CA GLN A 73 8.58 16.09 -5.98
C GLN A 73 9.12 15.93 -7.42
N ALA A 74 8.23 15.84 -8.41
CA ALA A 74 8.59 15.83 -9.82
C ALA A 74 9.19 17.17 -10.30
N ALA A 75 8.67 18.30 -9.81
CA ALA A 75 9.18 19.63 -10.16
C ALA A 75 10.61 19.85 -9.65
N ILE A 76 10.90 19.46 -8.40
CA ILE A 76 12.25 19.58 -7.83
C ILE A 76 13.25 18.58 -8.44
N SER A 77 12.76 17.45 -8.96
CA SER A 77 13.59 16.40 -9.57
C SER A 77 13.76 16.56 -11.09
N ALA A 78 13.19 17.62 -11.68
CA ALA A 78 13.32 17.88 -13.11
C ALA A 78 14.78 18.12 -13.53
N GLU A 79 15.13 17.79 -14.77
CA GLU A 79 16.49 18.00 -15.30
C GLU A 79 16.90 19.48 -15.26
N ASP A 80 15.95 20.37 -15.56
CA ASP A 80 16.06 21.82 -15.43
C ASP A 80 14.93 22.33 -14.52
N PRO A 81 15.13 22.36 -13.20
CA PRO A 81 14.10 22.78 -12.25
C PRO A 81 13.75 24.26 -12.43
N ASP A 82 12.46 24.54 -12.57
CA ASP A 82 11.91 25.90 -12.63
C ASP A 82 11.44 26.34 -11.24
N ALA A 83 12.07 27.39 -10.70
CA ALA A 83 11.77 27.90 -9.36
C ALA A 83 10.32 28.39 -9.20
N GLU A 84 9.72 28.98 -10.25
CA GLU A 84 8.31 29.40 -10.18
C GLU A 84 7.39 28.17 -10.13
N ALA A 85 7.69 27.14 -10.93
CA ALA A 85 6.95 25.89 -10.93
C ALA A 85 7.09 25.12 -9.59
N ILE A 86 8.30 25.08 -9.03
CA ILE A 86 8.57 24.46 -7.71
C ILE A 86 7.78 25.18 -6.62
N THR A 87 7.84 26.52 -6.60
CA THR A 87 7.12 27.30 -5.59
C THR A 87 5.61 27.07 -5.69
N SER A 88 5.05 27.16 -6.90
CA SER A 88 3.60 26.93 -7.12
C SER A 88 3.18 25.51 -6.74
N ALA A 89 3.94 24.49 -7.14
CA ALA A 89 3.64 23.11 -6.81
C ALA A 89 3.81 22.83 -5.31
N GLY A 90 4.78 23.47 -4.66
CA GLY A 90 5.04 23.34 -3.23
C GLY A 90 3.95 23.96 -2.36
N GLU A 91 3.39 25.11 -2.75
CA GLU A 91 2.24 25.70 -2.07
C GLU A 91 0.98 24.81 -2.18
N GLU A 92 0.74 24.22 -3.34
CA GLU A 92 -0.34 23.24 -3.54
C GLU A 92 -0.11 21.97 -2.71
N ALA A 93 1.11 21.43 -2.74
CA ALA A 93 1.49 20.25 -1.97
C ALA A 93 1.36 20.49 -0.46
N LYS A 94 1.78 21.65 0.04
CA LYS A 94 1.67 22.01 1.46
C LYS A 94 0.22 22.04 1.91
N THR A 95 -0.63 22.70 1.13
CA THR A 95 -2.08 22.77 1.41
C THR A 95 -2.70 21.36 1.38
N ALA A 96 -2.38 20.59 0.36
CA ALA A 96 -2.87 19.22 0.20
C ALA A 96 -2.43 18.31 1.34
N ALA A 97 -1.18 18.45 1.82
CA ALA A 97 -0.65 17.70 2.95
C ALA A 97 -1.42 18.04 4.24
N GLY A 98 -1.64 19.32 4.55
CA GLY A 98 -2.45 19.72 5.71
C GLY A 98 -3.89 19.20 5.66
N GLU A 99 -4.53 19.23 4.48
CA GLU A 99 -5.87 18.65 4.28
C GLU A 99 -5.87 17.13 4.45
N ALA A 100 -4.85 16.44 3.95
CA ALA A 100 -4.72 14.99 4.08
C ALA A 100 -4.43 14.57 5.52
N ALA A 101 -3.61 15.31 6.27
CA ALA A 101 -3.39 15.08 7.69
C ALA A 101 -4.70 15.16 8.48
N ALA A 102 -5.53 16.18 8.21
CA ALA A 102 -6.85 16.32 8.83
C ALA A 102 -7.77 15.16 8.44
N ALA A 103 -7.80 14.77 7.16
CA ALA A 103 -8.59 13.64 6.69
C ALA A 103 -8.15 12.30 7.33
N ALA A 104 -6.84 12.10 7.55
CA ALA A 104 -6.31 10.92 8.21
C ALA A 104 -6.70 10.83 9.69
N SER A 105 -6.71 11.95 10.41
CA SER A 105 -7.17 12.02 11.81
C SER A 105 -8.64 11.62 11.96
N ASP A 106 -9.48 12.00 11.00
CA ASP A 106 -10.93 11.76 11.03
C ASP A 106 -11.35 10.53 10.22
N TYR A 107 -10.40 9.79 9.64
CA TYR A 107 -10.69 8.66 8.77
C TYR A 107 -11.42 7.56 9.53
N THR A 108 -12.43 6.98 8.88
CA THR A 108 -13.19 5.84 9.40
C THR A 108 -13.41 4.83 8.30
N VAL A 109 -13.21 3.55 8.61
CA VAL A 109 -13.41 2.45 7.66
C VAL A 109 -14.90 2.20 7.43
N GLU A 110 -15.42 2.60 6.26
CA GLU A 110 -16.83 2.40 5.90
C GLU A 110 -17.12 0.96 5.45
N THR A 111 -16.15 0.30 4.84
CA THR A 111 -16.25 -1.09 4.38
C THR A 111 -16.60 -2.08 5.49
N GLU A 112 -17.36 -3.13 5.13
CA GLU A 112 -17.75 -4.18 6.06
C GLU A 112 -16.58 -5.14 6.28
N LEU A 113 -15.90 -4.96 7.42
CA LEU A 113 -14.73 -5.70 7.86
C LEU A 113 -14.91 -6.16 9.31
N PRO A 114 -14.24 -7.25 9.73
CA PRO A 114 -14.19 -7.64 11.13
C PRO A 114 -13.67 -6.49 12.02
N ASP A 115 -14.24 -6.35 13.22
CA ASP A 115 -13.90 -5.25 14.14
C ASP A 115 -12.40 -5.20 14.47
N GLU A 116 -11.75 -6.35 14.60
CA GLU A 116 -10.29 -6.43 14.81
C GLU A 116 -9.52 -5.81 13.64
N THR A 117 -9.91 -6.14 12.40
CA THR A 117 -9.29 -5.60 11.19
C THR A 117 -9.52 -4.09 11.08
N LYS A 118 -10.74 -3.61 11.35
CA LYS A 118 -11.04 -2.17 11.39
C LYS A 118 -10.18 -1.44 12.42
N THR A 119 -10.02 -2.03 13.60
CA THR A 119 -9.18 -1.48 14.67
C THR A 119 -7.73 -1.36 14.21
N LYS A 120 -7.16 -2.41 13.58
CA LYS A 120 -5.79 -2.36 13.05
C LYS A 120 -5.61 -1.29 11.98
N ILE A 121 -6.59 -1.10 11.08
CA ILE A 121 -6.55 -0.02 10.08
C ILE A 121 -6.54 1.34 10.78
N GLN A 122 -7.43 1.54 11.76
CA GLN A 122 -7.49 2.79 12.53
C GLN A 122 -6.19 3.06 13.29
N GLU A 123 -5.53 2.02 13.81
CA GLU A 123 -4.24 2.11 14.48
C GLU A 123 -3.09 2.49 13.54
N ALA A 124 -3.24 2.28 12.23
CA ALA A 124 -2.26 2.70 11.22
C ALA A 124 -2.41 4.16 10.79
N MET A 125 -3.61 4.74 10.93
CA MET A 125 -3.91 6.11 10.51
C MET A 125 -3.03 7.19 11.16
N PRO A 126 -2.61 7.09 12.44
CA PRO A 126 -1.67 8.05 13.03
C PRO A 126 -0.34 8.17 12.28
N SER A 127 0.17 7.08 11.70
CA SER A 127 1.40 7.11 10.90
C SER A 127 1.17 7.79 9.56
N LEU A 128 0.02 7.57 8.91
CA LEU A 128 -0.36 8.30 7.69
C LEU A 128 -0.58 9.79 7.97
N GLN A 129 -1.23 10.14 9.07
CA GLN A 129 -1.38 11.53 9.51
C GLN A 129 -0.01 12.18 9.71
N ALA A 130 0.89 11.53 10.47
CA ALA A 130 2.22 12.03 10.75
C ALA A 130 3.06 12.21 9.47
N TYR A 131 2.90 11.32 8.48
CA TYR A 131 3.51 11.50 7.16
C TYR A 131 3.12 12.83 6.54
N TYR A 132 1.82 13.11 6.44
CA TYR A 132 1.34 14.35 5.84
C TYR A 132 1.70 15.59 6.66
N GLU A 133 1.68 15.52 8.00
CA GLU A 133 2.12 16.62 8.87
C GLU A 133 3.61 16.96 8.66
N GLU A 134 4.47 15.95 8.50
CA GLU A 134 5.90 16.16 8.24
C GLU A 134 6.17 16.65 6.81
N VAL A 135 5.36 16.25 5.82
CA VAL A 135 5.40 16.85 4.48
C VAL A 135 5.04 18.34 4.54
N GLU A 136 3.94 18.68 5.21
CA GLU A 136 3.50 20.08 5.36
C GLU A 136 4.60 20.91 6.04
N LYS A 137 5.17 20.39 7.13
CA LYS A 137 6.23 21.05 7.88
C LYS A 137 7.50 21.25 7.06
N ALA A 138 7.95 20.23 6.32
CA ALA A 138 9.13 20.34 5.45
C ALA A 138 8.93 21.44 4.39
N LEU A 139 7.75 21.51 3.80
CA LEU A 139 7.39 22.54 2.82
C LEU A 139 7.25 23.93 3.48
N ASP A 140 6.75 24.03 4.72
CA ASP A 140 6.69 25.30 5.44
C ASP A 140 8.08 25.83 5.81
N GLU A 141 9.01 24.95 6.14
CA GLU A 141 10.39 25.30 6.47
C GLU A 141 11.18 25.79 5.24
N ASN A 142 11.10 25.06 4.11
CA ASN A 142 11.75 25.45 2.86
C ASN A 142 11.10 24.79 1.64
N ILE A 143 10.29 25.55 0.89
CA ILE A 143 9.65 25.05 -0.32
C ILE A 143 10.66 24.67 -1.42
N GLU A 144 11.81 25.32 -1.55
CA GLU A 144 12.73 25.05 -2.67
C GLU A 144 13.60 23.82 -2.43
N GLU A 145 13.85 23.48 -1.16
CA GLU A 145 14.75 22.39 -0.75
C GLU A 145 14.14 21.60 0.43
N ALA A 146 12.86 21.24 0.34
CA ALA A 146 12.16 20.52 1.41
C ALA A 146 12.83 19.17 1.69
N ASP A 147 13.08 18.87 2.97
CA ASP A 147 13.61 17.59 3.43
C ASP A 147 12.48 16.68 3.89
N PHE A 148 12.16 15.67 3.09
CA PHE A 148 11.11 14.70 3.40
C PHE A 148 11.59 13.48 4.18
N SER A 149 12.84 13.41 4.63
CA SER A 149 13.37 12.21 5.31
C SER A 149 12.52 11.75 6.51
N THR A 150 12.01 12.68 7.32
CA THR A 150 11.13 12.33 8.44
C THR A 150 9.74 11.89 7.98
N ALA A 151 9.22 12.48 6.89
CA ALA A 151 7.99 12.02 6.29
C ALA A 151 8.15 10.59 5.73
N ASP A 152 9.23 10.32 5.02
CA ASP A 152 9.51 9.00 4.45
C ASP A 152 9.55 7.90 5.54
N GLU A 153 10.13 8.17 6.71
CA GLU A 153 10.08 7.26 7.86
C GLU A 153 8.63 6.96 8.32
N LYS A 154 7.72 7.94 8.23
CA LYS A 154 6.29 7.78 8.57
C LYS A 154 5.49 7.07 7.49
N ALA A 155 5.84 7.29 6.22
CA ALA A 155 5.31 6.52 5.10
C ALA A 155 5.69 5.03 5.24
N GLU A 156 6.94 4.73 5.59
CA GLU A 156 7.41 3.37 5.87
C GLU A 156 6.62 2.75 7.03
N GLU A 157 6.48 3.45 8.16
CA GLU A 157 5.71 2.97 9.32
C GLU A 157 4.26 2.63 8.97
N PHE A 158 3.58 3.51 8.20
CA PHE A 158 2.22 3.27 7.73
C PHE A 158 2.14 2.04 6.80
N ASN A 159 3.03 1.95 5.80
CA ASN A 159 3.06 0.83 4.86
C ASN A 159 3.36 -0.50 5.55
N GLU A 160 4.24 -0.52 6.56
CA GLU A 160 4.52 -1.71 7.35
C GLU A 160 3.30 -2.17 8.15
N GLN A 161 2.63 -1.22 8.83
CA GLN A 161 1.42 -1.51 9.62
C GLN A 161 0.30 -2.04 8.72
N PHE A 162 0.01 -1.37 7.61
CA PHE A 162 -1.04 -1.81 6.68
C PHE A 162 -0.64 -3.12 5.97
N GLY A 163 0.62 -3.27 5.63
CA GLY A 163 1.17 -4.49 5.06
C GLY A 163 1.02 -5.70 5.97
N GLN A 164 1.14 -5.52 7.28
CA GLN A 164 0.89 -6.57 8.26
C GLN A 164 -0.59 -6.99 8.27
N ILE A 165 -1.53 -6.04 8.12
CA ILE A 165 -2.96 -6.34 8.03
C ILE A 165 -3.26 -7.24 6.83
N LEU A 166 -2.66 -6.93 5.67
CA LEU A 166 -2.81 -7.74 4.46
C LEU A 166 -2.14 -9.12 4.62
N THR A 167 -0.95 -9.17 5.22
CA THR A 167 -0.24 -10.43 5.48
C THR A 167 -1.05 -11.34 6.41
N ASP A 168 -1.63 -10.79 7.48
CA ASP A 168 -2.52 -11.50 8.42
C ASP A 168 -3.75 -12.08 7.69
N ALA A 169 -4.27 -11.36 6.70
CA ALA A 169 -5.37 -11.82 5.85
C ALA A 169 -4.94 -12.79 4.73
N GLY A 170 -3.66 -13.15 4.66
CA GLY A 170 -3.13 -14.13 3.71
C GLY A 170 -2.87 -13.57 2.32
N PHE A 171 -2.60 -12.26 2.19
CA PHE A 171 -2.03 -11.70 0.97
C PHE A 171 -0.53 -12.02 0.85
N PRO A 172 -0.02 -12.31 -0.36
CA PRO A 172 1.37 -12.71 -0.55
C PRO A 172 2.37 -11.54 -0.50
N ALA A 173 1.88 -10.30 -0.59
CA ALA A 173 2.70 -9.10 -0.60
C ALA A 173 1.91 -7.92 -0.02
N ALA A 174 2.63 -7.00 0.60
CA ALA A 174 2.14 -5.69 0.99
C ALA A 174 2.48 -4.66 -0.12
N PRO A 175 1.53 -3.85 -0.56
CA PRO A 175 1.78 -2.72 -1.46
C PRO A 175 2.48 -1.58 -0.72
N ASP A 176 3.17 -0.74 -1.48
CA ASP A 176 3.55 0.61 -1.04
C ASP A 176 2.39 1.55 -1.37
N LEU A 177 1.50 1.78 -0.39
CA LEU A 177 0.27 2.55 -0.60
C LEU A 177 0.57 4.02 -0.89
N ILE A 178 1.55 4.61 -0.20
CA ILE A 178 1.97 5.99 -0.47
C ILE A 178 2.45 6.12 -1.93
N GLY A 179 3.25 5.16 -2.38
CA GLY A 179 3.69 5.06 -3.78
C GLY A 179 2.54 4.83 -4.77
N GLU A 180 1.54 4.01 -4.45
CA GLU A 180 0.38 3.75 -5.31
C GLU A 180 -0.56 4.96 -5.48
N MET A 181 -0.60 5.83 -4.46
CA MET A 181 -1.36 7.09 -4.48
C MET A 181 -0.65 8.21 -5.25
N SER A 182 0.64 8.03 -5.56
CA SER A 182 1.51 9.07 -6.12
C SER A 182 1.37 9.30 -7.63
#